data_AF-A0A330M478-F1
#
_entry.id   AF-A0A330M478-F1
#
_cell.length_a   1.000
_cell.length_b   1.000
_cell.length_c   1.000
_cell.angle_alpha   90.00
_cell.angle_beta   90.00
_cell.angle_gamma   90.00
#
_symmetry.space_group_name_H-M   'P 1'
#
loop_
_entity.id
_entity.type
_entity.pdbx_description
1 polymer ?
#
loop_
_entity_poly.entity_id
_entity_poly.type
_entity_poly.pdbx_seq_one_letter_code
_entity_poly.pdbx_strand_id
1 'polypeptide(L)' 'MSVHPGPINTYMAAQGSMTEIAEPTSVVAEGIVTSLKAGDFHLFPDAMARDFQAAYQSYADNIIEAELVEA' A
#
# COMPACT_ATOMS: atom_id res chain seq x y z
N MET A 1 -7.09 -3.05 9.46
CA MET A 1 -5.91 -2.81 8.61
C MET A 1 -6.26 -3.17 7.17
N SER A 2 -5.88 -2.32 6.23
CA SER A 2 -6.03 -2.45 4.79
C SER A 2 -4.63 -2.47 4.16
N VAL A 3 -4.37 -3.44 3.28
CA VAL A 3 -3.05 -3.64 2.65
C VAL A 3 -3.19 -3.35 1.16
N HIS A 4 -2.33 -2.48 0.64
CA HIS A 4 -2.38 -2.00 -0.73
C HIS A 4 -1.06 -2.31 -1.46
N PRO A 5 -0.80 -3.59 -1.80
CA PRO A 5 0.42 -3.95 -2.50
C PRO A 5 0.30 -3.66 -4.01
N GLY A 6 1.43 -3.36 -4.64
CA GLY A 6 1.65 -3.57 -6.05
C GLY A 6 1.74 -5.06 -6.38
N PRO A 7 2.28 -5.43 -7.56
CA PRO A 7 2.39 -6.82 -7.95
C PRO A 7 3.29 -7.62 -6.99
N ILE A 8 2.82 -8.77 -6.54
CA ILE A 8 3.55 -9.67 -5.62
C ILE A 8 4.03 -10.87 -6.40
N ASN A 9 5.31 -11.24 -6.28
CA ASN A 9 5.93 -12.34 -7.01
C ASN A 9 5.37 -13.71 -6.60
N THR A 10 4.20 -14.01 -7.15
CA THR A 10 3.36 -15.17 -6.91
C THR A 10 2.85 -15.70 -8.25
N TYR A 11 2.18 -16.85 -8.21
CA TYR A 11 1.50 -17.38 -9.40
C TYR A 11 0.49 -16.39 -10.01
N MET A 12 -0.17 -15.56 -9.18
CA MET A 12 -1.11 -14.54 -9.65
C MET A 12 -0.41 -13.49 -10.53
N ALA A 13 0.78 -13.01 -10.14
CA ALA A 13 1.54 -12.08 -10.95
C ALA A 13 2.03 -12.72 -12.26
N ALA A 14 2.37 -14.01 -12.25
CA ALA A 14 2.72 -14.73 -13.47
C ALA A 14 1.54 -14.82 -14.45
N GLN A 15 0.33 -15.14 -13.97
CA GLN A 15 -0.88 -15.11 -14.79
C GLN A 15 -1.18 -13.72 -15.35
N GLY A 16 -0.89 -12.67 -14.58
CA GLY A 16 -1.06 -11.28 -14.99
C GLY A 16 0.07 -10.73 -15.87
N SER A 17 1.09 -11.52 -16.22
CA SER A 17 2.31 -11.05 -16.90
C SER A 17 3.01 -9.89 -16.18
N MET A 18 2.96 -9.87 -14.85
CA MET A 18 3.52 -8.80 -14.00
C MET A 18 4.79 -9.22 -13.24
N THR A 19 5.32 -10.43 -13.48
CA THR A 19 6.46 -10.97 -12.73
C THR A 19 7.70 -10.06 -12.76
N GLU A 20 7.94 -9.35 -13.87
CA GLU A 20 9.12 -8.48 -14.02
C GLU A 20 9.12 -7.26 -13.08
N ILE A 21 7.94 -6.81 -12.68
CA ILE A 21 7.74 -5.65 -11.81
C ILE A 21 7.23 -6.04 -10.42
N ALA A 22 7.18 -7.35 -10.13
CA ALA A 22 6.63 -7.86 -8.89
C ALA A 22 7.69 -7.93 -7.79
N GLU A 23 7.36 -7.42 -6.61
CA GLU A 23 8.24 -7.50 -5.46
C GLU A 23 8.16 -8.87 -4.75
N PRO A 24 9.22 -9.28 -4.03
CA PRO A 24 9.22 -10.52 -3.26
C PRO A 24 8.07 -10.59 -2.26
N THR A 25 7.54 -11.80 -2.02
CA THR A 25 6.47 -12.04 -1.04
C THR A 25 6.83 -11.61 0.38
N SER A 26 8.13 -11.64 0.73
CA SER A 26 8.64 -11.21 2.03
C SER A 26 8.35 -9.74 2.32
N VAL A 27 8.41 -8.86 1.31
CA VAL A 27 8.14 -7.42 1.49
C VAL A 27 6.73 -7.20 2.02
N VAL A 28 5.75 -7.87 1.40
CA VAL A 28 4.34 -7.76 1.81
C VAL A 28 4.10 -8.48 3.14
N ALA A 29 4.65 -9.68 3.32
CA ALA A 29 4.46 -10.46 4.54
C ALA A 29 5.02 -9.76 5.80
N GLU A 30 6.25 -9.24 5.71
CA GLU A 30 6.91 -8.52 6.82
C GLU A 30 6.23 -7.17 7.10
N GLY A 31 5.81 -6.47 6.04
CA GLY A 31 5.02 -5.24 6.15
C GLY A 31 3.74 -5.48 6.95
N ILE A 32 2.97 -6.53 6.62
CA ILE A 32 1.73 -6.89 7.32
C ILE A 32 1.97 -7.10 8.81
N VAL A 33 2.97 -7.91 9.16
CA VAL A 33 3.29 -8.20 10.57
C VAL A 33 3.71 -6.93 11.32
N THR A 34 4.50 -6.08 10.67
CA THR A 34 4.98 -4.82 11.24
C THR A 34 3.84 -3.83 11.48
N SER A 35 2.98 -3.60 10.49
CA SER A 35 1.84 -2.68 10.59
C SER A 35 0.79 -3.15 11.59
N LEU A 36 0.50 -4.46 11.65
CA LEU A 36 -0.38 -5.00 12.70
C LEU A 36 0.15 -4.72 14.10
N LYS A 37 1.48 -4.85 14.29
CA LYS A 37 2.13 -4.56 15.58
C LYS A 37 2.13 -3.07 15.91
N ALA A 38 2.27 -2.21 14.91
CA ALA A 38 2.24 -0.75 15.07
C ALA A 38 0.83 -0.17 15.24
N GLY A 39 -0.20 -0.91 14.82
CA GLY A 39 -1.58 -0.42 14.80
C GLY A 39 -1.91 0.43 13.57
N ASP A 40 -1.08 0.36 12.51
CA ASP A 40 -1.29 1.13 11.29
C ASP A 40 -2.52 0.60 10.53
N PHE A 41 -3.44 1.50 10.18
CA PHE A 41 -4.62 1.08 9.42
C PHE A 41 -4.29 0.86 7.94
N HIS A 42 -3.45 1.68 7.31
CA HIS A 42 -3.06 1.55 5.91
C HIS A 42 -1.60 1.11 5.78
N LEU A 43 -1.35 0.10 4.92
CA LEU A 43 -0.01 -0.35 4.55
C LEU A 43 0.17 -0.32 3.03
N PHE A 44 1.20 0.38 2.57
CA PHE A 44 1.71 0.41 1.19
C PHE A 44 3.12 -0.21 1.17
N PRO A 45 3.23 -1.53 0.97
CA PRO A 45 4.43 -2.30 1.36
C PRO A 45 5.60 -2.21 0.37
N ASP A 46 5.33 -2.06 -0.92
CA ASP A 46 6.33 -2.07 -2.01
C ASP A 46 6.54 -0.67 -2.63
N ALA A 47 7.56 -0.55 -3.48
CA ALA A 47 7.93 0.73 -4.10
C ALA A 47 6.79 1.31 -4.95
N MET A 48 6.15 0.49 -5.77
CA MET A 48 5.06 0.93 -6.64
C MET A 48 3.88 1.43 -5.79
N ALA A 49 3.46 0.66 -4.79
CA ALA A 49 2.39 1.06 -3.88
C ALA A 49 2.66 2.41 -3.21
N ARG A 50 3.90 2.65 -2.76
CA ARG A 50 4.29 3.92 -2.14
C ARG A 50 4.29 5.09 -3.13
N ASP A 51 4.72 4.87 -4.37
CA ASP A 51 4.65 5.91 -5.41
C ASP A 51 3.19 6.31 -5.69
N PHE A 52 2.29 5.32 -5.78
CA PHE A 52 0.86 5.57 -5.90
C PHE A 52 0.30 6.32 -4.69
N GLN A 53 0.62 5.88 -3.47
CA GLN A 53 0.21 6.59 -2.25
C GLN A 53 0.67 8.05 -2.29
N ALA A 54 1.96 8.28 -2.55
CA ALA A 54 2.55 9.61 -2.56
C ALA A 54 1.86 10.56 -3.56
N ALA A 55 1.45 10.04 -4.73
CA ALA A 55 0.73 10.82 -5.73
C ALA A 55 -0.66 11.29 -5.26
N TYR A 56 -1.32 10.52 -4.37
CA TYR A 56 -2.67 10.84 -3.87
C TYR A 56 -2.69 11.37 -2.43
N GLN A 57 -1.57 11.30 -1.69
CA GLN A 57 -1.51 11.63 -0.28
C GLN A 57 -2.03 13.04 0.01
N SER A 58 -1.64 14.03 -0.78
CA SER A 58 -2.11 15.41 -0.59
C SER A 58 -3.64 15.53 -0.71
N TYR A 59 -4.29 14.74 -1.56
CA TYR A 59 -5.75 14.77 -1.66
C TYR A 59 -6.40 14.05 -0.48
N ALA A 60 -5.85 12.90 -0.08
CA ALA A 60 -6.31 12.18 1.10
C ALA A 60 -6.28 13.08 2.35
N ASP A 61 -5.13 13.71 2.61
CA ASP A 61 -4.92 14.54 3.81
C ASP A 61 -5.82 15.77 3.83
N ASN A 62 -5.91 16.49 2.70
CA ASN A 62 -6.52 17.83 2.68
C ASN A 62 -8.01 17.82 2.33
N ILE A 63 -8.53 16.72 1.79
CA ILE A 63 -9.93 16.65 1.34
C ILE A 63 -10.71 15.52 2.03
N ILE A 64 -10.11 14.34 2.19
CA ILE A 64 -10.81 13.18 2.77
C ILE A 64 -10.67 13.14 4.29
N GLU A 65 -9.46 13.31 4.80
CA GLU A 65 -9.13 13.24 6.22
C GLU A 65 -9.16 14.61 6.91
N ALA A 66 -9.40 15.68 6.13
CA ALA A 66 -9.53 17.01 6.68
C ALA A 66 -10.71 17.06 7.67
N GLU A 67 -10.43 17.51 8.90
CA GLU A 67 -11.48 17.89 9.82
C GLU A 67 -12.11 19.20 9.34
N LEU A 68 -13.26 19.08 8.67
CA LEU A 68 -14.07 20.24 8.31
C LEU A 68 -14.68 20.82 9.58
N VAL A 69 -14.15 21.96 10.02
CA VAL A 69 -14.77 22.76 11.06
C VAL A 69 -15.92 23.53 10.41
N GLU A 70 -17.16 23.12 10.71
CA GLU A 70 -18.35 23.88 10.35
C GLU A 70 -18.26 25.30 10.97
N ALA A 71 -18.52 26.32 10.16
CA ALA A 71 -18.47 27.73 10.56
C ALA A 71 -19.78 28.22 11.18
#